data_AF-A0AAN7TTG3-F1
#
_entry.id   AF-A0AAN7TTG3-F1
#
_cell.length_a   1.000
_cell.length_b   1.000
_cell.length_c   1.000
_cell.angle_alpha   90.00
_cell.angle_beta   90.00
_cell.angle_gamma   90.00
#
_symmetry.space_group_name_H-M   'P 1'
#
loop_
_entity.id
_entity.type
_entity.pdbx_description
1 polymer ?
#
loop_
_entity_poly.entity_id
_entity_poly.type
_entity_poly.pdbx_seq_one_letter_code
_entity_poly.pdbx_strand_id
1 'polypeptide(L)'
;MNFFSNNFGTPCNVEFELDNCQNRKTIEVTQEKGKTEKLFVFIGNEPVSGKVSINIKEKTKKIEHTGIRVEFVGQIELFYDRGNHYEFTSLVRELAPAGELTENKTFSYDFSNVEKQYESYNGTNVRLRYFVRLTIGRSFASNIVKEYDIWVINFVKPPDSNSNIKMEVGIEDCLHIEFEYNKSKYHLKDVIIGKIYFLLVRIKIKYMEIALIKRESTGSGPNVFNESETLTKFEIMDGAPVRGESIPVRLFLSVFDLTPTYRSVHNKFSVKYFLNLALVDEDDKKYFKQQEITLWRRGVAKPGLTGSSTSNNNNTNNNNYTPQQKVIESQGEVPEPENNSSDESD
;
A
#
# COMPACT_ATOMS: atom_id res chain seq x y z
N MET A 1 -32.84 -14.23 35.09
CA MET A 1 -31.62 -14.43 35.87
C MET A 1 -30.48 -14.69 34.90
N ASN A 2 -29.48 -13.80 34.84
CA ASN A 2 -28.15 -14.10 34.34
C ASN A 2 -27.20 -13.24 35.19
N PHE A 3 -26.68 -13.88 36.24
CA PHE A 3 -25.76 -13.34 37.21
C PHE A 3 -24.32 -13.56 36.73
N PHE A 4 -23.42 -12.64 37.09
CA PHE A 4 -21.94 -12.72 37.04
C PHE A 4 -21.24 -12.48 35.70
N SER A 5 -21.27 -11.22 35.22
CA SER A 5 -20.08 -10.64 34.58
C SER A 5 -19.08 -10.28 35.68
N ASN A 6 -18.25 -11.25 36.06
CA ASN A 6 -17.16 -11.06 37.02
C ASN A 6 -16.10 -10.13 36.41
N ASN A 7 -16.27 -8.82 36.64
CA ASN A 7 -15.30 -7.77 36.32
C ASN A 7 -14.08 -7.86 37.26
N PHE A 8 -13.33 -8.96 37.20
CA PHE A 8 -11.94 -8.96 37.67
C PHE A 8 -11.15 -8.13 36.67
N GLY A 9 -10.95 -6.85 36.98
CA GLY A 9 -10.14 -5.95 36.15
C GLY A 9 -8.73 -6.53 35.91
N THR A 10 -8.15 -6.24 34.74
CA THR A 10 -6.76 -6.62 34.42
C THR A 10 -5.81 -6.23 35.56
N PRO A 11 -4.88 -7.10 35.99
CA PRO A 11 -4.07 -6.87 37.21
C PRO A 11 -3.01 -5.77 37.05
N CYS A 12 -2.75 -5.34 35.82
CA CYS A 12 -1.86 -4.24 35.48
C CYS A 12 -2.47 -3.33 34.41
N ASN A 13 -1.95 -2.11 34.32
CA ASN A 13 -2.09 -1.24 33.15
C ASN A 13 -0.84 -1.38 32.26
N VAL A 14 -1.03 -1.32 30.95
CA VAL A 14 0.06 -1.39 29.96
C VAL A 14 0.02 -0.14 29.10
N GLU A 15 1.14 0.56 29.07
CA GLU A 15 1.30 1.82 28.35
C GLU A 15 2.48 1.73 27.38
N PHE A 16 2.23 2.10 26.12
CA PHE A 16 3.25 2.18 25.09
C PHE A 16 3.71 3.63 24.92
N GLU A 17 5.02 3.80 24.83
CA GLU A 17 5.67 5.06 24.48
C GLU A 17 6.55 4.79 23.27
N LEU A 18 6.19 5.33 22.11
CA LEU A 18 6.96 5.20 20.88
C LEU A 18 8.05 6.28 20.81
N ASP A 19 9.24 5.90 20.35
CA ASP A 19 10.35 6.83 20.18
C ASP A 19 10.07 7.82 19.03
N ASN A 20 10.63 9.03 19.15
CA ASN A 20 10.58 10.07 18.11
C ASN A 20 9.16 10.51 17.68
N CYS A 21 8.17 10.37 18.56
CA CYS A 21 6.78 10.68 18.23
C CYS A 21 6.37 12.16 18.40
N GLN A 22 7.12 12.98 19.14
CA GLN A 22 6.72 14.37 19.44
C GLN A 22 6.51 15.24 18.19
N ASN A 23 7.34 15.06 17.16
CA ASN A 23 7.25 15.82 15.90
C ASN A 23 6.64 14.99 14.75
N ARG A 24 6.19 13.76 15.04
CA ARG A 24 5.69 12.84 14.02
C ARG A 24 4.28 13.23 13.63
N LYS A 25 3.97 13.13 12.34
CA LYS A 25 2.62 13.36 11.83
C LYS A 25 1.66 12.34 12.46
N THR A 26 0.42 12.79 12.65
CA THR A 26 -0.66 11.96 13.16
C THR A 26 -1.84 12.01 12.21
N ILE A 27 -2.68 10.99 12.27
CA ILE A 27 -3.93 10.90 11.54
C ILE A 27 -5.04 10.49 12.50
N GLU A 28 -6.24 11.03 12.28
CA GLU A 28 -7.44 10.64 13.00
C GLU A 28 -8.16 9.53 12.24
N VAL A 29 -8.43 8.43 12.93
CA VAL A 29 -9.03 7.23 12.34
C VAL A 29 -10.27 6.86 13.13
N THR A 30 -11.40 6.78 12.43
CA THR A 30 -12.67 6.32 13.02
C THR A 30 -12.70 4.80 13.05
N GLN A 31 -12.85 4.21 14.24
CA GLN A 31 -12.99 2.77 14.43
C GLN A 31 -14.46 2.29 14.28
N GLU A 32 -14.65 0.97 14.18
CA GLU A 32 -15.96 0.34 14.34
C GLU A 32 -16.57 0.77 15.70
N LYS A 33 -17.74 1.43 15.69
CA LYS A 33 -18.43 2.11 16.82
C LYS A 33 -18.21 3.63 16.93
N GLY A 34 -17.61 4.27 15.93
CA GLY A 34 -17.56 5.75 15.85
C GLY A 34 -16.58 6.41 16.81
N LYS A 35 -15.72 5.62 17.47
CA LYS A 35 -14.64 6.15 18.29
C LYS A 35 -13.49 6.58 17.38
N THR A 36 -13.11 7.85 17.45
CA THR A 36 -11.93 8.36 16.76
C THR A 36 -10.68 8.12 17.59
N GLU A 37 -9.62 7.61 16.97
CA GLU A 37 -8.30 7.45 17.56
C GLU A 37 -7.26 8.23 16.76
N LYS A 38 -6.30 8.83 17.46
CA LYS A 38 -5.19 9.56 16.85
C LYS A 38 -3.97 8.64 16.79
N LEU A 39 -3.56 8.28 15.57
CA LEU A 39 -2.46 7.35 15.33
C LEU A 39 -1.23 8.08 14.79
N PHE A 40 -0.04 7.62 15.18
CA PHE A 40 1.22 8.09 14.61
C PHE A 40 1.44 7.51 13.21
N VAL A 41 1.88 8.37 12.28
CA VAL A 41 2.15 8.00 10.90
C VAL A 41 3.60 7.54 10.74
N PHE A 42 3.80 6.37 10.15
CA PHE A 42 5.07 5.79 9.76
C PHE A 42 5.15 5.75 8.23
N ILE A 43 6.31 6.15 7.69
CA ILE A 43 6.52 6.23 6.24
C ILE A 43 7.43 5.09 5.79
N GLY A 44 6.99 4.31 4.78
CA GLY A 44 7.79 3.22 4.25
C GLY A 44 8.20 2.23 5.34
N ASN A 45 9.47 1.81 5.32
CA ASN A 45 10.03 0.85 6.28
C ASN A 45 10.71 1.54 7.48
N GLU A 46 10.22 2.71 7.90
CA GLU A 46 10.73 3.37 9.12
C GLU A 46 10.74 2.39 10.31
N PRO A 47 11.81 2.38 11.12
CA PRO A 47 11.91 1.50 12.27
C PRO A 47 10.84 1.84 13.30
N VAL A 48 10.43 0.84 14.08
CA VAL A 48 9.44 0.97 15.16
C VAL A 48 10.11 0.57 16.45
N SER A 49 10.45 1.57 17.26
CA SER A 49 11.09 1.39 18.57
C SER A 49 10.35 2.18 19.64
N GLY A 50 10.55 1.78 20.89
CA GLY A 50 9.95 2.46 22.02
C GLY A 50 10.11 1.70 23.32
N LYS A 51 9.29 2.10 24.29
CA LYS A 51 9.18 1.50 25.61
C LYS A 51 7.77 1.02 25.86
N VAL A 52 7.65 -0.05 26.63
CA VAL A 52 6.39 -0.56 27.14
C VAL A 52 6.48 -0.67 28.66
N SER A 53 5.60 0.06 29.34
CA SER A 53 5.54 0.15 30.79
C SER A 53 4.36 -0.68 31.30
N ILE A 54 4.65 -1.59 32.23
CA ILE A 54 3.68 -2.44 32.91
C ILE A 54 3.54 -1.92 34.34
N ASN A 55 2.38 -1.34 34.64
CA ASN A 55 2.05 -0.74 35.93
C ASN A 55 1.12 -1.67 36.72
N ILE A 56 1.57 -2.26 37.81
CA ILE A 56 0.76 -3.17 38.64
C ILE A 56 -0.26 -2.35 39.43
N LYS A 57 -1.55 -2.72 39.35
CA LYS A 57 -2.62 -1.97 40.01
C LYS A 57 -2.60 -2.10 41.53
N GLU A 58 -2.40 -3.32 42.02
CA GLU A 58 -2.32 -3.64 43.44
C GLU A 58 -0.90 -4.07 43.78
N LYS A 59 -0.13 -3.22 44.45
CA LYS A 59 1.29 -3.48 44.78
C LYS A 59 1.52 -4.75 45.62
N THR A 60 0.49 -5.29 46.25
CA THR A 60 0.54 -6.53 47.04
C THR A 60 0.27 -7.80 46.20
N LYS A 61 -0.23 -7.66 44.96
CA LYS A 61 -0.53 -8.79 44.08
C LYS A 61 0.59 -8.98 43.06
N LYS A 62 1.27 -10.12 43.16
CA LYS A 62 2.22 -10.58 42.15
C LYS A 62 1.50 -11.09 40.90
N ILE A 63 2.13 -10.91 39.73
CA ILE A 63 1.66 -11.49 38.47
C ILE A 63 2.68 -12.56 38.05
N GLU A 64 2.33 -13.83 38.26
CA GLU A 64 3.07 -14.97 37.70
C GLU A 64 2.83 -15.05 36.18
N HIS A 65 3.90 -15.16 35.40
CA HIS A 65 3.84 -15.20 33.94
C HIS A 65 4.78 -16.25 33.34
N THR A 66 4.39 -16.81 32.20
CA THR A 66 5.18 -17.79 31.44
C THR A 66 6.14 -17.14 30.44
N GLY A 67 6.09 -15.81 30.33
CA GLY A 67 6.96 -15.01 29.48
C GLY A 67 6.28 -13.69 29.09
N ILE A 68 7.11 -12.70 28.79
CA ILE A 68 6.66 -11.40 28.28
C ILE A 68 7.30 -11.20 26.93
N ARG A 69 6.50 -10.91 25.92
CA ARG A 69 6.97 -10.61 24.57
C ARG A 69 6.27 -9.41 23.98
N VAL A 70 6.94 -8.77 23.04
CA VAL A 70 6.38 -7.72 22.19
C VAL A 70 6.49 -8.15 20.74
N GLU A 71 5.44 -7.85 19.98
CA GLU A 71 5.30 -8.25 18.59
C GLU A 71 5.01 -7.02 17.73
N PHE A 72 5.65 -6.92 16.57
CA PHE A 72 5.21 -6.02 15.52
C PHE A 72 4.40 -6.83 14.50
N VAL A 73 3.16 -6.44 14.27
CA VAL A 73 2.22 -7.19 13.42
C VAL A 73 1.64 -6.27 12.35
N GLY A 74 1.58 -6.77 11.12
CA GLY A 74 0.78 -6.20 10.05
C GLY A 74 -0.19 -7.27 9.56
N GLN A 75 -1.48 -6.94 9.59
CA GLN A 75 -2.53 -7.90 9.27
C GLN A 75 -3.67 -7.27 8.46
N ILE A 76 -4.38 -8.15 7.75
CA ILE A 76 -5.64 -7.85 7.07
C ILE A 76 -6.78 -8.53 7.82
N GLU A 77 -7.77 -7.73 8.20
CA GLU A 77 -9.02 -8.15 8.83
C GLU A 77 -10.13 -8.05 7.78
N LEU A 78 -10.81 -9.16 7.50
CA LEU A 78 -11.96 -9.20 6.60
C LEU A 78 -13.24 -9.25 7.42
N PHE A 79 -14.16 -8.31 7.23
CA PHE A 79 -15.31 -8.17 8.14
C PHE A 79 -16.36 -9.26 7.97
N TYR A 80 -16.37 -9.96 6.83
CA TYR A 80 -17.21 -11.14 6.63
C TYR A 80 -16.63 -12.39 7.34
N ASP A 81 -15.35 -12.36 7.74
CA ASP A 81 -14.62 -13.47 8.36
C ASP A 81 -13.84 -12.97 9.60
N ARG A 82 -14.55 -12.34 10.54
CA ARG A 82 -13.95 -11.68 11.73
C ARG A 82 -13.14 -12.63 12.63
N GLY A 83 -13.30 -13.94 12.48
CA GLY A 83 -12.54 -14.92 13.25
C GLY A 83 -11.12 -15.16 12.71
N ASN A 84 -10.86 -14.80 11.45
CA ASN A 84 -9.60 -15.07 10.77
C ASN A 84 -8.90 -13.77 10.38
N HIS A 85 -7.77 -13.51 11.03
CA HIS A 85 -6.85 -12.43 10.66
C HIS A 85 -5.74 -12.97 9.78
N TYR A 86 -5.40 -12.24 8.72
CA TYR A 86 -4.32 -12.62 7.82
C TYR A 86 -3.08 -11.77 8.14
N GLU A 87 -2.22 -12.29 9.01
CA GLU A 87 -0.92 -11.68 9.29
C GLU A 87 0.01 -11.85 8.08
N PHE A 88 0.46 -10.74 7.49
CA PHE A 88 1.45 -10.75 6.40
C PHE A 88 2.84 -10.31 6.86
N THR A 89 2.96 -9.78 8.09
CA THR A 89 4.23 -9.57 8.77
C THR A 89 4.04 -9.76 10.27
N SER A 90 4.97 -10.48 10.90
CA SER A 90 4.96 -10.76 12.34
C SER A 90 6.39 -10.89 12.84
N LEU A 91 6.82 -9.99 13.72
CA LEU A 91 8.16 -9.98 14.31
C LEU A 91 8.04 -10.03 15.81
N VAL A 92 8.77 -10.93 16.47
CA VAL A 92 8.66 -11.15 17.92
C VAL A 92 9.98 -10.79 18.61
N ARG A 93 9.89 -10.11 19.75
CA ARG A 93 10.98 -9.89 20.70
C ARG A 93 10.55 -10.36 22.08
N GLU A 94 11.31 -11.28 22.66
CA GLU A 94 11.15 -11.66 24.06
C GLU A 94 11.72 -10.56 24.96
N LEU A 95 10.91 -10.12 25.93
CA LEU A 95 11.27 -9.06 26.89
C LEU A 95 11.64 -9.64 28.26
N ALA A 96 11.02 -10.76 28.64
CA ALA A 96 11.35 -11.50 29.85
C ALA A 96 10.98 -12.99 29.70
N PRO A 97 11.80 -13.92 30.26
CA PRO A 97 11.43 -15.33 30.38
C PRO A 97 10.28 -15.50 31.39
N ALA A 98 9.86 -16.75 31.64
CA ALA A 98 8.92 -17.05 32.72
C ALA A 98 9.42 -16.52 34.07
N GLY A 99 8.52 -15.98 34.88
CA GLY A 99 8.86 -15.34 36.15
C GLY A 99 7.66 -14.67 36.82
N GLU A 100 7.97 -13.73 37.72
CA GLU A 100 6.96 -12.98 38.46
C GLU A 100 7.19 -11.48 38.33
N LEU A 101 6.12 -10.70 38.13
CA LEU A 101 6.13 -9.25 38.27
C LEU A 101 5.60 -8.87 39.65
N THR A 102 6.46 -8.29 40.48
CA THR A 102 6.14 -7.77 41.83
C THR A 102 6.12 -6.25 41.87
N GLU A 103 6.77 -5.58 40.92
CA GLU A 103 6.86 -4.12 40.80
C GLU A 103 6.59 -3.66 39.36
N ASN A 104 6.39 -2.34 39.20
CA ASN A 104 6.25 -1.74 37.88
C ASN A 104 7.55 -1.94 37.08
N LYS A 105 7.42 -2.31 35.81
CA LYS A 105 8.57 -2.60 34.96
C LYS A 105 8.39 -2.00 33.58
N THR A 106 9.46 -1.41 33.07
CA THR A 106 9.52 -0.86 31.71
C THR A 106 10.54 -1.64 30.91
N PHE A 107 10.14 -2.03 29.70
CA PHE A 107 11.01 -2.71 28.75
C PHE A 107 11.17 -1.85 27.50
N SER A 108 12.37 -1.81 26.94
CA SER A 108 12.61 -1.21 25.63
C SER A 108 12.46 -2.27 24.53
N TYR A 109 12.00 -1.86 23.35
CA TYR A 109 11.94 -2.71 22.17
C TYR A 109 12.36 -1.94 20.93
N ASP A 110 12.94 -2.67 19.97
CA ASP A 110 13.38 -2.12 18.69
C ASP A 110 13.12 -3.13 17.57
N PHE A 111 12.35 -2.67 16.59
CA PHE A 111 12.15 -3.32 15.32
C PHE A 111 12.73 -2.44 14.20
N SER A 112 14.02 -2.63 13.92
CA SER A 112 14.79 -1.83 12.95
C SER A 112 14.53 -2.20 11.48
N ASN A 113 14.31 -3.48 11.19
CA ASN A 113 14.14 -4.01 9.83
C ASN A 113 12.71 -4.47 9.55
N VAL A 114 11.75 -3.59 9.81
CA VAL A 114 10.33 -3.92 9.65
C VAL A 114 9.85 -3.60 8.25
N GLU A 115 9.46 -4.63 7.52
CA GLU A 115 8.84 -4.46 6.22
C GLU A 115 7.38 -4.04 6.34
N LYS A 116 7.02 -2.93 5.70
CA LYS A 116 5.65 -2.38 5.68
C LYS A 116 5.20 -2.25 4.23
N GLN A 117 5.03 -3.40 3.58
CA GLN A 117 4.77 -3.52 2.13
C GLN A 117 3.53 -2.70 1.67
N TYR A 118 2.50 -2.62 2.52
CA TYR A 118 1.21 -2.03 2.18
C TYR A 118 0.91 -0.77 3.02
N GLU A 119 0.18 0.19 2.46
CA GLU A 119 -0.39 1.30 3.25
C GLU A 119 -1.51 0.80 4.16
N SER A 120 -1.66 1.44 5.32
CA SER A 120 -2.84 1.26 6.16
C SER A 120 -4.11 1.66 5.43
N TYR A 121 -5.18 0.89 5.63
CA TYR A 121 -6.46 1.11 4.96
C TYR A 121 -7.62 0.69 5.86
N ASN A 122 -8.60 1.58 6.03
CA ASN A 122 -9.89 1.26 6.64
C ASN A 122 -10.95 1.37 5.54
N GLY A 123 -11.44 0.22 5.10
CA GLY A 123 -12.45 0.08 4.06
C GLY A 123 -13.84 -0.23 4.59
N THR A 124 -14.72 -0.60 3.67
CA THR A 124 -16.10 -1.01 4.01
C THR A 124 -16.14 -2.43 4.55
N ASN A 125 -15.41 -3.36 3.92
CA ASN A 125 -15.41 -4.79 4.24
C ASN A 125 -14.02 -5.31 4.64
N VAL A 126 -13.00 -4.45 4.66
CA VAL A 126 -11.62 -4.83 4.97
C VAL A 126 -10.90 -3.74 5.76
N ARG A 127 -10.03 -4.16 6.68
CA ARG A 127 -9.07 -3.31 7.38
C ARG A 127 -7.67 -3.87 7.23
N LEU A 128 -6.72 -3.05 6.78
CA LEU A 128 -5.29 -3.33 6.82
C LEU A 128 -4.65 -2.41 7.84
N ARG A 129 -4.11 -3.00 8.92
CA ARG A 129 -3.55 -2.26 10.05
C ARG A 129 -2.19 -2.82 10.46
N TYR A 130 -1.43 -1.98 11.15
CA TYR A 130 -0.17 -2.34 11.78
C TYR A 130 -0.22 -1.93 13.25
N PHE A 131 0.34 -2.76 14.12
CA PHE A 131 0.38 -2.46 15.55
C PHE A 131 1.56 -3.13 16.24
N VAL A 132 1.89 -2.58 17.40
CA VAL A 132 2.77 -3.24 18.37
C VAL A 132 1.90 -3.92 19.43
N ARG A 133 2.14 -5.19 19.72
CA ARG A 133 1.37 -6.00 20.67
C ARG A 133 2.25 -6.51 21.80
N LEU A 134 1.93 -6.17 23.03
CA LEU A 134 2.51 -6.79 24.23
C LEU A 134 1.65 -7.99 24.62
N THR A 135 2.28 -9.13 24.87
CA THR A 135 1.64 -10.31 25.46
C THR A 135 2.37 -10.73 26.72
N ILE A 136 1.65 -10.75 27.84
CA ILE A 136 2.08 -11.38 29.11
C ILE A 136 1.38 -12.73 29.20
N GLY A 137 2.14 -13.81 29.01
CA GLY A 137 1.64 -15.19 29.07
C GLY A 137 1.31 -15.59 30.50
N ARG A 138 0.14 -16.20 30.75
CA ARG A 138 -0.26 -16.67 32.09
C ARG A 138 -0.74 -18.12 32.03
N SER A 139 -0.37 -18.92 33.03
CA SER A 139 -0.72 -20.35 33.07
C SER A 139 -2.17 -20.60 33.50
N PHE A 140 -2.65 -19.90 34.52
CA PHE A 140 -3.94 -20.16 35.17
C PHE A 140 -5.00 -19.09 34.86
N ALA A 141 -4.69 -18.15 33.96
CA ALA A 141 -5.58 -17.06 33.57
C ALA A 141 -5.34 -16.68 32.10
N SER A 142 -6.27 -15.94 31.49
CA SER A 142 -6.12 -15.45 30.11
C SER A 142 -4.85 -14.62 29.95
N ASN A 143 -4.21 -14.65 28.79
CA ASN A 143 -3.05 -13.78 28.55
C ASN A 143 -3.47 -12.30 28.64
N ILE A 144 -2.58 -11.45 29.15
CA ILE A 144 -2.79 -10.00 29.13
C ILE A 144 -2.21 -9.51 27.80
N VAL A 145 -3.08 -9.02 26.94
CA VAL A 145 -2.71 -8.54 25.60
C VAL A 145 -3.06 -7.05 25.50
N LYS A 146 -2.10 -6.25 25.04
CA LYS A 146 -2.32 -4.83 24.75
C LYS A 146 -1.73 -4.51 23.38
N GLU A 147 -2.54 -3.90 22.52
CA GLU A 147 -2.13 -3.42 21.21
C GLU A 147 -2.01 -1.90 21.19
N TYR A 148 -1.11 -1.40 20.34
CA TYR A 148 -0.96 0.01 19.99
C TYR A 148 -0.86 0.14 18.47
N ASP A 149 -1.91 0.70 17.87
CA ASP A 149 -2.01 0.89 16.42
C ASP A 149 -1.06 1.99 15.93
N ILE A 150 -0.52 1.80 14.72
CA ILE A 150 0.18 2.83 13.94
C ILE A 150 -0.41 2.90 12.55
N TRP A 151 -0.22 4.03 11.87
CA TRP A 151 -0.69 4.23 10.51
C TRP A 151 0.48 4.26 9.53
N VAL A 152 0.43 3.46 8.47
CA VAL A 152 1.50 3.34 7.48
C VAL A 152 1.14 4.03 6.18
N ILE A 153 2.08 4.83 5.66
CA ILE A 153 2.00 5.52 4.37
C ILE A 153 3.22 5.21 3.52
N ASN A 154 3.02 4.90 2.24
CA ASN A 154 4.04 4.56 1.27
C ASN A 154 3.98 5.52 0.08
N PHE A 155 5.03 6.32 -0.09
CA PHE A 155 5.13 7.21 -1.24
C PHE A 155 5.63 6.45 -2.47
N VAL A 156 5.00 6.72 -3.60
CA VAL A 156 5.39 6.14 -4.89
C VAL A 156 6.04 7.22 -5.74
N LYS A 157 7.06 6.84 -6.51
CA LYS A 157 7.64 7.72 -7.52
C LYS A 157 6.59 8.02 -8.60
N PRO A 158 6.67 9.19 -9.27
CA PRO A 158 5.84 9.45 -10.44
C PRO A 158 5.96 8.30 -11.46
N PRO A 159 4.86 7.92 -12.12
CA PRO A 159 4.91 6.86 -13.12
C PRO A 159 5.77 7.28 -14.32
N ASP A 160 6.58 6.35 -14.84
CA ASP A 160 7.48 6.61 -15.98
C ASP A 160 6.72 6.96 -17.27
N SER A 161 5.51 6.41 -17.42
CA SER A 161 4.62 6.66 -18.54
C SER A 161 3.22 7.04 -18.07
N ASN A 162 2.63 8.03 -18.75
CA ASN A 162 1.28 8.49 -18.49
C ASN A 162 0.64 8.97 -19.79
N SER A 163 -0.14 8.10 -20.43
CA SER A 163 -0.87 8.44 -21.65
C SER A 163 -2.16 9.19 -21.34
N ASN A 164 -2.64 9.96 -22.33
CA ASN A 164 -4.03 10.36 -22.37
C ASN A 164 -4.92 9.11 -22.45
N ILE A 165 -6.17 9.28 -22.05
CA ILE A 165 -7.21 8.27 -22.21
C ILE A 165 -8.34 8.90 -23.01
N LYS A 166 -8.89 8.12 -23.96
CA LYS A 166 -10.12 8.40 -24.66
C LYS A 166 -11.17 7.37 -24.26
N MET A 167 -12.31 7.86 -23.81
CA MET A 167 -13.47 7.07 -23.44
C MET A 167 -14.61 7.41 -24.38
N GLU A 168 -15.08 6.43 -25.15
CA GLU A 168 -16.13 6.64 -26.15
C GLU A 168 -17.45 6.00 -25.71
N VAL A 169 -18.54 6.75 -25.89
CA VAL A 169 -19.91 6.25 -25.80
C VAL A 169 -20.53 6.41 -27.18
N GLY A 170 -20.70 5.27 -27.86
CA GLY A 170 -21.20 5.19 -29.23
C GLY A 170 -22.43 4.31 -29.33
N ILE A 171 -23.45 4.80 -30.01
CA ILE A 171 -24.59 4.05 -30.52
C ILE A 171 -24.58 4.28 -32.03
N GLU A 172 -24.56 3.19 -32.79
CA GLU A 172 -24.53 3.23 -34.24
C GLU A 172 -25.61 4.16 -34.80
N ASP A 173 -25.21 5.03 -35.72
CA ASP A 173 -26.06 6.02 -36.38
C ASP A 173 -26.88 6.96 -35.49
N CYS A 174 -26.62 7.01 -34.17
CA CYS A 174 -27.47 7.72 -33.22
C CYS A 174 -26.68 8.69 -32.33
N LEU A 175 -25.58 8.21 -31.74
CA LEU A 175 -24.84 8.96 -30.74
C LEU A 175 -23.37 8.58 -30.81
N HIS A 176 -22.47 9.57 -30.80
CA HIS A 176 -21.06 9.34 -30.66
C HIS A 176 -20.45 10.49 -29.86
N ILE A 177 -20.08 10.20 -28.63
CA ILE A 177 -19.44 11.12 -27.69
C ILE A 177 -18.08 10.57 -27.32
N GLU A 178 -17.06 11.42 -27.38
CA GLU A 178 -15.71 11.12 -26.92
C GLU A 178 -15.39 11.97 -25.69
N PHE A 179 -14.98 11.34 -24.59
CA PHE A 179 -14.39 12.01 -23.44
C PHE A 179 -12.89 11.71 -23.38
N GLU A 180 -12.08 12.70 -23.69
CA GLU A 180 -10.63 12.64 -23.60
C GLU A 180 -10.15 13.30 -22.32
N TYR A 181 -9.22 12.67 -21.60
CA TYR A 181 -8.55 13.27 -20.44
C TYR A 181 -7.05 13.00 -20.41
N ASN A 182 -6.34 13.92 -19.75
CA ASN A 182 -4.91 14.15 -19.96
C ASN A 182 -3.97 13.05 -19.44
N LYS A 183 -4.42 12.18 -18.53
CA LYS A 183 -3.57 11.17 -17.88
C LYS A 183 -4.38 9.90 -17.55
N SER A 184 -3.71 8.77 -17.47
CA SER A 184 -4.25 7.52 -16.91
C SER A 184 -3.97 7.36 -15.41
N LYS A 185 -2.94 8.07 -14.92
CA LYS A 185 -2.43 7.98 -13.55
C LYS A 185 -2.36 9.37 -12.92
N TYR A 186 -2.97 9.53 -11.75
CA TYR A 186 -3.08 10.82 -11.06
C TYR A 186 -2.60 10.71 -9.61
N HIS A 187 -1.90 11.74 -9.11
CA HIS A 187 -1.65 11.78 -7.68
C HIS A 187 -2.91 12.21 -6.91
N LEU A 188 -3.00 11.89 -5.62
CA LEU A 188 -4.20 12.15 -4.79
C LEU A 188 -4.66 13.62 -4.69
N LYS A 189 -3.85 14.56 -5.17
CA LYS A 189 -4.12 16.00 -5.16
C LYS A 189 -4.03 16.63 -6.56
N ASP A 190 -4.04 15.79 -7.60
CA ASP A 190 -3.90 16.22 -9.00
C ASP A 190 -5.24 16.78 -9.50
N VAL A 191 -5.25 17.25 -10.75
CA VAL A 191 -6.45 17.69 -11.45
C VAL A 191 -6.62 16.87 -12.72
N ILE A 192 -7.79 16.25 -12.86
CA ILE A 192 -8.19 15.59 -14.09
C ILE A 192 -8.66 16.69 -15.04
N ILE A 193 -7.92 16.87 -16.14
CA ILE A 193 -8.24 17.83 -17.18
C ILE A 193 -8.64 17.05 -18.41
N GLY A 194 -9.85 17.29 -18.88
CA GLY A 194 -10.39 16.60 -20.05
C GLY A 194 -11.30 17.48 -20.87
N LYS A 195 -11.85 16.88 -21.92
CA LYS A 195 -12.75 17.53 -22.86
C LYS A 195 -13.68 16.48 -23.44
N ILE A 196 -14.97 16.81 -23.44
CA ILE A 196 -16.00 16.02 -24.09
C ILE A 196 -16.22 16.58 -25.49
N TYR A 197 -16.29 15.72 -26.49
CA TYR A 197 -16.54 16.04 -27.89
C TYR A 197 -17.80 15.33 -28.38
N PHE A 198 -18.70 16.09 -29.02
CA PHE A 198 -19.92 15.55 -29.60
C PHE A 198 -19.72 15.31 -31.10
N LEU A 199 -19.38 14.07 -31.47
CA LEU A 199 -19.08 13.71 -32.86
C LEU A 199 -20.36 13.44 -33.67
N LEU A 200 -21.36 12.84 -33.03
CA LEU A 200 -22.68 12.59 -33.59
C LEU A 200 -23.73 12.70 -32.48
N VAL A 201 -24.79 13.49 -32.71
CA VAL A 201 -25.92 13.62 -31.78
C VAL A 201 -27.20 13.65 -32.62
N ARG A 202 -27.85 12.50 -32.75
CA ARG A 202 -29.18 12.35 -33.39
C ARG A 202 -30.28 12.00 -32.39
N ILE A 203 -29.91 11.63 -31.17
CA ILE A 203 -30.82 11.44 -30.03
C ILE A 203 -30.74 12.68 -29.14
N LYS A 204 -31.88 13.11 -28.60
CA LYS A 204 -31.93 14.20 -27.63
C LYS A 204 -31.48 13.71 -26.25
N ILE A 205 -30.44 14.35 -25.74
CA ILE A 205 -29.88 14.07 -24.42
C ILE A 205 -30.63 14.93 -23.40
N LYS A 206 -31.14 14.28 -22.35
CA LYS A 206 -31.81 14.93 -21.22
C LYS A 206 -30.79 15.33 -20.16
N TYR A 207 -29.84 14.46 -19.88
CA TYR A 207 -28.91 14.63 -18.76
C TYR A 207 -27.57 13.94 -19.03
N MET A 208 -26.46 14.55 -18.62
CA MET A 208 -25.13 13.96 -18.69
C MET A 208 -24.30 14.27 -17.44
N GLU A 209 -23.68 13.24 -16.86
CA GLU A 209 -22.82 13.35 -15.68
C GLU A 209 -21.49 12.61 -15.82
N ILE A 210 -20.47 13.12 -15.13
CA ILE A 210 -19.24 12.38 -14.83
C ILE A 210 -19.22 12.09 -13.33
N ALA A 211 -19.06 10.82 -12.97
CA ALA A 211 -18.90 10.40 -11.59
C ALA A 211 -17.50 9.83 -11.34
N LEU A 212 -16.94 10.12 -10.16
CA LEU A 212 -15.77 9.43 -9.64
C LEU A 212 -16.25 8.32 -8.69
N ILE A 213 -15.94 7.08 -9.04
CA ILE A 213 -16.41 5.89 -8.32
C ILE A 213 -15.20 5.17 -7.70
N LYS A 214 -15.27 4.90 -6.40
CA LYS A 214 -14.35 4.00 -5.69
C LYS A 214 -14.99 2.62 -5.65
N ARG A 215 -14.25 1.59 -6.06
CA ARG A 215 -14.68 0.19 -5.95
C ARG A 215 -13.72 -0.57 -5.06
N GLU A 216 -14.23 -1.08 -3.94
CA GLU A 216 -13.52 -1.99 -3.05
C GLU A 216 -13.99 -3.42 -3.35
N SER A 217 -13.03 -4.31 -3.62
CA SER A 217 -13.28 -5.73 -3.83
C SER A 217 -12.54 -6.51 -2.75
N THR A 218 -13.23 -7.38 -2.01
CA THR A 218 -12.67 -8.18 -0.91
C THR A 218 -12.99 -9.66 -1.08
N GLY A 219 -12.10 -10.51 -0.56
CA GLY A 219 -12.25 -11.96 -0.60
C GLY A 219 -11.54 -12.61 -1.79
N SER A 220 -11.71 -13.93 -1.89
CA SER A 220 -11.02 -14.77 -2.88
C SER A 220 -11.89 -15.92 -3.34
N GLY A 221 -11.76 -16.30 -4.61
CA GLY A 221 -12.49 -17.44 -5.19
C GLY A 221 -14.00 -17.17 -5.26
N PRO A 222 -14.87 -18.07 -4.76
CA PRO A 222 -16.32 -17.91 -4.85
C PRO A 222 -16.89 -16.82 -3.93
N ASN A 223 -16.13 -16.37 -2.92
CA ASN A 223 -16.59 -15.41 -1.91
C ASN A 223 -15.99 -14.02 -2.14
N VAL A 224 -16.25 -13.44 -3.32
CA VAL A 224 -15.81 -12.07 -3.65
C VAL A 224 -16.95 -11.09 -3.40
N PHE A 225 -16.71 -10.11 -2.54
CA PHE A 225 -17.63 -9.02 -2.24
C PHE A 225 -17.14 -7.73 -2.90
N ASN A 226 -18.03 -7.04 -3.61
CA ASN A 226 -17.71 -5.79 -4.29
C ASN A 226 -18.57 -4.66 -3.75
N GLU A 227 -17.94 -3.65 -3.18
CA GLU A 227 -18.57 -2.41 -2.75
C GLU A 227 -18.20 -1.30 -3.74
N SER A 228 -19.21 -0.55 -4.19
CA SER A 228 -19.00 0.60 -5.06
C SER A 228 -19.58 1.84 -4.40
N GLU A 229 -18.74 2.84 -4.19
CA GLU A 229 -19.08 4.12 -3.61
C GLU A 229 -18.91 5.21 -4.68
N THR A 230 -19.97 5.99 -4.92
CA THR A 230 -19.86 7.18 -5.78
C THR A 230 -19.38 8.34 -4.93
N LEU A 231 -18.10 8.71 -5.09
CA LEU A 231 -17.49 9.78 -4.30
C LEU A 231 -18.03 11.16 -4.67
N THR A 232 -18.38 11.34 -5.94
CA THR A 232 -18.95 12.58 -6.44
C THR A 232 -19.60 12.36 -7.80
N LYS A 233 -20.53 13.26 -8.13
CA LYS A 233 -21.19 13.37 -9.43
C LYS A 233 -21.09 14.82 -9.89
N PHE A 234 -20.60 15.00 -11.10
CA PHE A 234 -20.53 16.28 -11.78
C PHE A 234 -21.54 16.28 -12.91
N GLU A 235 -22.60 17.06 -12.75
CA GLU A 235 -23.53 17.35 -13.83
C GLU A 235 -22.79 18.20 -14.86
N ILE A 236 -22.68 17.70 -16.08
CA ILE A 236 -21.90 18.35 -17.12
C ILE A 236 -22.78 19.26 -17.96
N MET A 237 -24.02 18.82 -18.22
CA MET A 237 -24.89 19.44 -19.19
C MET A 237 -26.36 19.13 -18.88
N ASP A 238 -27.18 20.16 -19.05
CA ASP A 238 -28.63 20.09 -19.13
C ASP A 238 -29.02 20.65 -20.51
N GLY A 239 -29.60 19.81 -21.38
CA GLY A 239 -30.00 20.17 -22.74
C GLY A 239 -29.33 19.41 -23.88
N ALA A 240 -29.68 19.78 -25.12
CA ALA A 240 -29.31 19.06 -26.34
C ALA A 240 -28.05 19.67 -27.01
N PRO A 241 -26.88 19.01 -26.92
CA PRO A 241 -25.66 19.48 -27.57
C PRO A 241 -25.75 19.28 -29.08
N VAL A 242 -25.02 20.09 -29.84
CA VAL A 242 -24.92 19.90 -31.30
C VAL A 242 -23.60 19.28 -31.71
N ARG A 243 -23.62 18.65 -32.89
CA ARG A 243 -22.42 18.06 -33.49
C ARG A 243 -21.31 19.11 -33.62
N GLY A 244 -20.11 18.76 -33.16
CA GLY A 244 -18.92 19.60 -33.18
C GLY A 244 -18.72 20.43 -31.91
N GLU A 245 -19.69 20.47 -30.99
CA GLU A 245 -19.51 21.11 -29.70
C GLU A 245 -18.52 20.35 -28.82
N SER A 246 -17.95 21.08 -27.86
CA SER A 246 -17.08 20.48 -26.87
C SER A 246 -17.17 21.17 -25.53
N ILE A 247 -17.10 20.38 -24.46
CA ILE A 247 -17.20 20.86 -23.08
C ILE A 247 -15.88 20.55 -22.36
N PRO A 248 -15.14 21.56 -21.88
CA PRO A 248 -13.94 21.34 -21.08
C PRO A 248 -14.31 20.87 -19.67
N VAL A 249 -13.57 19.90 -19.14
CA VAL A 249 -13.77 19.31 -17.82
C VAL A 249 -12.52 19.52 -16.96
N ARG A 250 -12.71 20.00 -15.73
CA ARG A 250 -11.64 20.10 -14.71
C ARG A 250 -12.15 19.58 -13.37
N LEU A 251 -11.61 18.45 -12.93
CA LEU A 251 -11.98 17.79 -11.68
C LEU A 251 -10.79 17.78 -10.74
N PHE A 252 -10.91 18.51 -9.63
CA PHE A 252 -9.86 18.64 -8.61
C PHE A 252 -9.93 17.46 -7.64
N LEU A 253 -8.88 16.63 -7.57
CA LEU A 253 -8.88 15.46 -6.69
C LEU A 253 -8.63 15.80 -5.23
N SER A 254 -8.02 16.96 -4.96
CA SER A 254 -7.61 17.38 -3.61
C SER A 254 -8.76 17.64 -2.63
N VAL A 255 -9.99 17.73 -3.12
CA VAL A 255 -11.19 17.97 -2.30
C VAL A 255 -11.79 16.67 -1.74
N PHE A 256 -11.31 15.53 -2.22
CA PHE A 256 -11.80 14.21 -1.81
C PHE A 256 -10.80 13.52 -0.89
N ASP A 257 -11.30 12.75 0.06
CA ASP A 257 -10.47 11.88 0.89
C ASP A 257 -10.12 10.59 0.14
N LEU A 258 -9.10 10.68 -0.72
CA LEU A 258 -8.69 9.60 -1.61
C LEU A 258 -7.54 8.77 -1.02
N THR A 259 -7.58 7.48 -1.33
CA THR A 259 -6.45 6.56 -1.13
C THR A 259 -5.81 6.23 -2.49
N PRO A 260 -4.56 5.75 -2.50
CA PRO A 260 -3.98 5.14 -3.69
C PRO A 260 -4.83 3.99 -4.22
N THR A 261 -4.64 3.66 -5.49
CA THR A 261 -5.17 2.42 -6.05
C THR A 261 -4.39 1.24 -5.47
N TYR A 262 -5.10 0.33 -4.83
CA TYR A 262 -4.56 -0.90 -4.26
C TYR A 262 -4.95 -2.08 -5.14
N ARG A 263 -3.97 -2.81 -5.67
CA ARG A 263 -4.20 -3.95 -6.56
C ARG A 263 -3.79 -5.24 -5.86
N SER A 264 -4.73 -6.15 -5.68
CA SER A 264 -4.51 -7.50 -5.15
C SER A 264 -3.64 -7.53 -3.89
N VAL A 265 -3.94 -6.65 -2.92
CA VAL A 265 -3.17 -6.53 -1.68
C VAL A 265 -3.22 -7.85 -0.93
N HIS A 266 -2.07 -8.51 -0.86
CA HIS A 266 -1.90 -9.85 -0.32
C HIS A 266 -2.94 -10.86 -0.86
N ASN A 267 -3.40 -10.69 -2.10
CA ASN A 267 -4.51 -11.46 -2.70
C ASN A 267 -5.81 -11.48 -1.87
N LYS A 268 -6.04 -10.48 -1.01
CA LYS A 268 -7.23 -10.37 -0.15
C LYS A 268 -8.20 -9.29 -0.58
N PHE A 269 -7.70 -8.16 -1.08
CA PHE A 269 -8.57 -7.08 -1.52
C PHE A 269 -7.94 -6.19 -2.59
N SER A 270 -8.77 -5.38 -3.24
CA SER A 270 -8.37 -4.31 -4.15
C SER A 270 -9.22 -3.06 -3.92
N VAL A 271 -8.65 -1.89 -4.12
CA VAL A 271 -9.35 -0.60 -4.15
C VAL A 271 -9.00 0.09 -5.46
N LYS A 272 -10.01 0.31 -6.30
CA LYS A 272 -9.87 0.87 -7.64
C LYS A 272 -10.73 2.11 -7.80
N TYR A 273 -10.32 2.98 -8.71
CA TYR A 273 -11.02 4.23 -8.99
C TYR A 273 -11.41 4.29 -10.46
N PHE A 274 -12.63 4.73 -10.74
CA PHE A 274 -13.19 4.79 -12.08
C PHE A 274 -13.78 6.17 -12.33
N LEU A 275 -13.53 6.69 -13.53
CA LEU A 275 -14.37 7.73 -14.11
C LEU A 275 -15.52 7.05 -14.82
N ASN A 276 -16.74 7.47 -14.49
CA ASN A 276 -17.96 6.98 -15.10
C ASN A 276 -18.63 8.13 -15.84
N LEU A 277 -18.63 8.09 -17.16
CA LEU A 277 -19.44 8.97 -17.99
C LEU A 277 -20.83 8.33 -18.14
N ALA A 278 -21.88 9.01 -17.71
CA ALA A 278 -23.25 8.54 -17.84
C ALA A 278 -24.10 9.61 -18.55
N LEU A 279 -25.02 9.13 -19.40
CA LEU A 279 -25.97 9.96 -20.12
C LEU A 279 -27.36 9.33 -20.11
N VAL A 280 -28.38 10.18 -20.12
CA VAL A 280 -29.79 9.81 -20.15
C VAL A 280 -30.45 10.58 -21.29
N ASP A 281 -31.20 9.89 -22.14
CA ASP A 281 -31.98 10.51 -23.22
C ASP A 281 -33.40 10.92 -22.76
N GLU A 282 -34.16 11.56 -23.66
CA GLU A 282 -35.56 11.95 -23.39
C GLU A 282 -36.49 10.75 -23.15
N ASP A 283 -36.13 9.54 -23.60
CA ASP A 283 -36.88 8.29 -23.36
C ASP A 283 -36.49 7.62 -22.03
N ASP A 284 -35.70 8.29 -21.18
CA ASP A 284 -35.12 7.77 -19.93
C ASP A 284 -34.20 6.54 -20.10
N LYS A 285 -33.69 6.28 -21.32
CA LYS A 285 -32.66 5.24 -21.53
C LYS A 285 -31.32 5.76 -21.03
N LYS A 286 -30.59 4.88 -20.34
CA LYS A 286 -29.31 5.20 -19.70
C LYS A 286 -28.16 4.53 -20.45
N TYR A 287 -27.15 5.32 -20.77
CA TYR A 287 -25.91 4.82 -21.37
C TYR A 287 -24.75 5.27 -20.50
N PHE A 288 -23.79 4.37 -20.28
CA PHE A 288 -22.65 4.69 -19.44
C PHE A 288 -21.41 3.95 -19.93
N LYS A 289 -20.27 4.56 -19.67
CA LYS A 289 -18.96 3.96 -19.86
C LYS A 289 -18.10 4.26 -18.65
N GLN A 290 -17.38 3.25 -18.19
CA GLN A 290 -16.44 3.36 -17.08
C GLN A 290 -15.03 3.10 -17.59
N GLN A 291 -14.10 3.89 -17.08
CA GLN A 291 -12.68 3.69 -17.33
C GLN A 291 -11.91 3.83 -16.03
N GLU A 292 -11.04 2.86 -15.76
CA GLU A 292 -10.22 2.85 -14.56
C GLU A 292 -9.14 3.94 -14.66
N ILE A 293 -8.96 4.68 -13.56
CA ILE A 293 -7.82 5.58 -13.36
C ILE A 293 -6.98 5.06 -12.19
N THR A 294 -5.67 5.21 -12.27
CA THR A 294 -4.78 4.81 -11.18
C THR A 294 -4.44 6.02 -10.33
N LEU A 295 -4.75 5.94 -9.04
CA LEU A 295 -4.38 6.95 -8.05
C LEU A 295 -3.11 6.54 -7.31
N TRP A 296 -2.21 7.49 -7.06
CA TRP A 296 -0.96 7.25 -6.33
C TRP A 296 -0.62 8.36 -5.34
N ARG A 297 0.11 8.03 -4.28
CA ARG A 297 0.54 9.02 -3.28
C ARG A 297 1.92 9.57 -3.62
N ARG A 298 1.95 10.87 -3.96
CA ARG A 298 3.19 11.60 -4.21
C ARG A 298 3.94 11.90 -2.91
N GLY A 299 5.24 11.63 -2.90
CA GLY A 299 6.14 12.06 -1.82
C GLY A 299 6.15 13.57 -1.63
N VAL A 300 6.31 14.01 -0.39
CA VAL A 300 6.56 15.43 -0.12
C VAL A 300 8.01 15.69 -0.48
N ALA A 301 8.25 16.42 -1.58
CA ALA A 301 9.59 16.95 -1.84
C ALA A 301 9.95 17.87 -0.67
N LYS A 302 11.04 17.58 0.05
CA LYS A 302 11.60 18.54 1.00
C LYS A 302 11.99 19.79 0.19
N PRO A 303 11.45 20.99 0.48
CA PRO A 303 11.96 22.20 -0.13
C PRO A 303 13.42 22.35 0.29
N GLY A 304 14.37 22.31 -0.66
CA GLY A 304 15.78 22.58 -0.38
C GLY A 304 16.82 21.52 -0.78
N LEU A 305 16.45 20.43 -1.46
CA LEU A 305 17.44 19.52 -2.07
C LEU A 305 17.14 19.33 -3.55
N THR A 306 17.38 20.39 -4.34
CA THR A 306 17.67 20.25 -5.77
C THR A 306 19.08 19.66 -5.89
N GLY A 307 19.19 18.35 -5.75
CA GLY A 307 20.38 17.61 -6.16
C GLY A 307 20.36 17.48 -7.67
N SER A 308 21.33 18.12 -8.32
CA SER A 308 21.70 17.93 -9.72
C SER A 308 21.66 16.45 -10.11
N SER A 309 20.91 16.14 -11.15
CA SER A 309 21.02 14.88 -11.88
C SER A 309 22.40 14.80 -12.54
N THR A 310 23.38 14.24 -11.82
CA THR A 310 24.60 13.76 -12.44
C THR A 310 24.32 12.35 -12.97
N SER A 311 24.06 12.28 -14.26
CA SER A 311 24.06 11.05 -15.04
C SER A 311 25.47 10.44 -14.99
N ASN A 312 25.69 9.42 -14.16
CA ASN A 312 26.87 8.57 -14.28
C ASN A 312 26.66 7.60 -15.45
N ASN A 313 27.01 8.08 -16.65
CA ASN A 313 27.41 7.23 -17.76
C ASN A 313 28.83 6.73 -17.49
N ASN A 314 28.97 5.51 -16.97
CA ASN A 314 30.24 4.79 -17.05
C ASN A 314 30.15 3.78 -18.20
N ASN A 315 30.43 4.28 -19.40
CA ASN A 315 30.98 3.49 -20.49
C ASN A 315 32.48 3.79 -20.51
N THR A 316 33.30 2.83 -20.09
CA THR A 316 34.72 2.84 -20.42
C THR A 316 35.16 1.40 -20.67
N ASN A 317 35.24 1.05 -21.95
CA ASN A 317 36.14 0.02 -22.43
C ASN A 317 37.55 0.37 -21.97
N ASN A 318 38.23 -0.57 -21.32
CA ASN A 318 39.65 -0.78 -21.56
C ASN A 318 40.05 -2.20 -21.12
N ASN A 319 40.47 -2.97 -22.11
CA ASN A 319 41.32 -4.14 -21.97
C ASN A 319 42.59 -3.75 -21.19
N ASN A 320 42.98 -4.54 -20.20
CA ASN A 320 44.28 -5.24 -20.19
C ASN A 320 44.59 -5.87 -18.82
N TYR A 321 44.77 -7.20 -18.87
CA TYR A 321 45.73 -8.03 -18.14
C TYR A 321 45.83 -7.99 -16.61
N THR A 322 45.44 -9.10 -15.99
CA THR A 322 46.17 -9.69 -14.84
C THR A 322 46.22 -11.23 -15.01
N PRO A 323 47.37 -11.88 -14.80
CA PRO A 323 47.63 -13.25 -15.26
C PRO A 323 47.03 -14.34 -14.36
N GLN A 324 46.50 -15.39 -14.99
CA GLN A 324 46.10 -16.65 -14.36
C GLN A 324 47.32 -17.51 -14.00
N GLN A 325 47.32 -18.04 -12.77
CA GLN A 325 48.17 -19.14 -12.35
C GLN A 325 47.92 -20.39 -13.21
N LYS A 326 48.97 -20.95 -13.80
CA LYS A 326 48.97 -22.26 -14.48
C LYS A 326 49.75 -23.27 -13.64
N VAL A 327 49.12 -24.38 -13.32
CA VAL A 327 49.75 -25.61 -12.81
C VAL A 327 49.95 -26.56 -14.00
N ILE A 328 51.23 -26.81 -14.29
CA ILE A 328 51.93 -28.06 -14.67
C ILE A 328 51.25 -29.01 -15.67
N GLU A 329 51.91 -29.24 -16.82
CA GLU A 329 52.41 -30.58 -17.20
C GLU A 329 53.38 -30.51 -18.38
N SER A 330 54.41 -31.37 -18.31
CA SER A 330 55.62 -31.39 -19.14
C SER A 330 55.73 -32.71 -19.90
N GLN A 331 55.70 -32.67 -21.24
CA GLN A 331 56.25 -33.67 -22.18
C GLN A 331 56.51 -32.86 -23.47
N GLY A 332 57.68 -32.80 -24.13
CA GLY A 332 58.67 -33.83 -24.40
C GLY A 332 58.59 -34.11 -25.90
N GLU A 333 59.39 -33.43 -26.72
CA GLU A 333 59.50 -33.73 -28.16
C GLU A 333 60.97 -33.85 -28.58
N VAL A 334 61.25 -34.97 -29.23
CA VAL A 334 62.53 -35.46 -29.77
C VAL A 334 62.66 -34.97 -31.23
N PRO A 335 63.87 -34.74 -31.79
CA PRO A 335 64.06 -34.10 -33.09
C PRO A 335 63.88 -35.05 -34.30
N GLU A 336 63.51 -34.48 -35.45
CA GLU A 336 63.36 -35.15 -36.74
C GLU A 336 64.68 -35.68 -37.34
N PRO A 337 64.63 -36.72 -38.21
CA PRO A 337 65.82 -37.38 -38.76
C PRO A 337 66.22 -36.97 -40.20
N GLU A 338 67.54 -37.07 -40.41
CA GLU A 338 68.31 -37.59 -41.56
C GLU A 338 68.21 -37.00 -42.98
N ASN A 339 69.38 -36.61 -43.50
CA ASN A 339 69.92 -37.24 -44.72
C ASN A 339 71.45 -37.10 -44.79
N ASN A 340 72.13 -38.25 -44.89
CA ASN A 340 73.55 -38.40 -45.18
C ASN A 340 73.72 -38.87 -46.63
N SER A 341 74.58 -38.21 -47.39
CA SER A 341 75.21 -38.73 -48.62
C SER A 341 76.68 -38.30 -48.57
N SER A 342 77.57 -39.24 -48.24
CA SER A 342 78.56 -39.86 -49.16
C SER A 342 79.71 -38.93 -49.55
N ASP A 343 80.92 -39.24 -49.06
CA ASP A 343 82.00 -39.72 -49.95
C ASP A 343 83.23 -40.22 -49.17
N GLU A 344 83.89 -41.18 -49.81
CA GLU A 344 84.97 -42.05 -49.34
C GLU A 344 86.37 -41.40 -49.37
N SER A 345 87.26 -41.98 -48.55
CA SER A 345 88.71 -42.25 -48.74
C SER A 345 89.61 -41.27 -49.50
N ASP A 346 90.60 -40.71 -48.80
CA ASP A 346 92.00 -41.22 -48.75
C ASP A 346 92.79 -40.57 -47.60
#